data_AF-A0A529LKI5-F1
#
_entry.id   AF-A0A529LKI5-F1
#
_cell.length_a   1.000
_cell.length_b   1.000
_cell.length_c   1.000
_cell.angle_alpha   90.00
_cell.angle_beta   90.00
_cell.angle_gamma   90.00
#
_symmetry.space_group_name_H-M   'P 1'
#
loop_
_entity.id
_entity.type
_entity.pdbx_description
1 polymer ?
#
loop_
_entity_poly.entity_id
_entity_poly.type
_entity_poly.pdbx_seq_one_letter_code
_entity_poly.pdbx_strand_id
1 'polypeptide(L)'
;MAAISAAAPYVARDRDLHNRALLRGWLYVVLLVLFALVLVGGATRLTDSGLSITQWKPIHGVIPPLNDAEWQEEFQLYQQIPQYAELNKGMSIEAFKSIFWWEWAHRILARSVGLVFALPLLFFWATRRIERGLGAKLVGILLLGGLQGAIGWWMVASGLVDRVSVSQYRLATHLTLAALIFTATMVVARGLAPHSEPAADRSTQRLAGFIVLLALIQIYLGGLVAEIDLD
;
A
#
# COMPACT_ATOMS: atom_id res chain seq x y z
N MET A 1 36.83 -23.00 39.30
CA MET A 1 36.94 -22.59 37.88
C MET A 1 35.56 -22.74 37.24
N ALA A 2 34.83 -21.64 37.05
CA ALA A 2 33.52 -21.68 36.41
C ALA A 2 33.73 -21.85 34.90
N ALA A 3 33.24 -22.95 34.34
CA ALA A 3 33.13 -23.10 32.89
C ALA A 3 32.12 -22.04 32.39
N ILE A 4 32.63 -20.93 31.86
CA ILE A 4 31.82 -19.99 31.08
C ILE A 4 31.41 -20.77 29.83
N SER A 5 30.16 -21.23 29.84
CA SER A 5 29.61 -22.19 28.87
C SER A 5 29.54 -21.57 27.48
N ALA A 6 30.29 -22.16 26.53
CA ALA A 6 30.22 -21.85 25.11
C ALA A 6 28.83 -22.07 24.48
N ALA A 7 27.86 -22.62 25.22
CA ALA A 7 26.48 -22.81 24.78
C ALA A 7 25.62 -21.53 24.85
N ALA A 8 25.90 -20.61 25.78
CA ALA A 8 25.09 -19.39 25.93
C ALA A 8 25.16 -18.44 24.70
N PRO A 9 26.34 -18.23 24.06
CA PRO A 9 26.44 -17.46 22.82
C PRO A 9 25.66 -18.08 21.65
N TYR A 10 25.63 -19.42 21.59
CA TYR A 10 24.93 -20.17 20.53
C TYR A 10 23.40 -20.01 20.65
N VAL A 11 22.85 -20.21 21.85
CA VAL A 11 21.41 -20.05 22.11
C VAL A 11 20.92 -18.62 21.83
N ALA A 12 21.71 -17.61 22.19
CA ALA A 12 21.38 -16.22 21.90
C ALA A 12 21.35 -15.95 20.38
N ARG A 13 22.34 -16.46 19.64
CA ARG A 13 22.41 -16.35 18.18
C ARG A 13 21.24 -17.04 17.48
N ASP A 14 20.87 -18.24 17.92
CA ASP A 14 19.75 -19.00 17.35
C ASP A 14 18.42 -18.27 17.55
N ARG A 15 18.22 -17.68 18.73
CA ARG A 15 17.04 -16.85 19.02
C ARG A 15 16.97 -15.61 18.12
N ASP A 16 18.10 -14.95 17.87
CA ASP A 16 18.15 -13.77 17.01
C ASP A 16 17.85 -14.14 15.54
N LEU A 17 18.41 -15.25 15.05
CA LEU A 17 18.11 -15.77 13.71
C LEU A 17 16.63 -16.14 13.57
N HIS A 18 16.06 -16.77 14.59
CA HIS A 18 14.63 -17.10 14.62
C HIS A 18 13.75 -15.83 14.59
N ASN A 19 14.05 -14.83 15.42
CA ASN A 19 13.33 -13.56 15.44
C ASN A 19 13.41 -12.82 14.10
N ARG A 20 14.59 -12.79 13.48
CA ARG A 20 14.78 -12.23 12.13
C ARG A 20 13.96 -12.98 11.08
N ALA A 21 13.89 -14.31 11.17
CA ALA A 21 13.07 -15.11 10.27
C ALA A 21 11.56 -14.80 10.42
N LEU A 22 11.06 -14.65 11.66
CA LEU A 22 9.68 -14.26 11.92
C LEU A 22 9.36 -12.86 11.37
N LEU A 23 10.22 -11.87 11.66
CA LEU A 23 10.08 -10.51 11.16
C LEU A 23 10.08 -10.48 9.62
N ARG A 24 11.01 -11.20 8.99
CA ARG A 24 11.08 -11.32 7.54
C ARG A 24 9.84 -11.97 6.94
N GLY A 25 9.35 -13.06 7.54
CA GLY A 25 8.13 -13.75 7.09
C GLY A 25 6.92 -12.81 7.13
N TRP A 26 6.75 -12.07 8.22
CA TRP A 26 5.73 -11.04 8.35
C TRP A 26 5.87 -9.94 7.28
N LEU A 27 7.08 -9.42 7.04
CA LEU A 27 7.28 -8.40 6.00
C LEU A 27 7.01 -8.93 4.59
N TYR A 28 7.24 -10.22 4.31
CA TYR A 28 6.81 -10.83 3.04
C TYR A 28 5.29 -10.94 2.91
N VAL A 29 4.58 -11.23 4.01
CA VAL A 29 3.11 -11.14 4.03
C VAL A 29 2.68 -9.70 3.73
N VAL A 30 3.29 -8.69 4.37
CA VAL A 30 3.02 -7.28 4.06
C VAL A 30 3.26 -6.98 2.57
N LEU A 31 4.38 -7.41 2.01
CA LEU A 31 4.70 -7.22 0.59
C LEU A 31 3.66 -7.86 -0.34
N LEU A 32 3.17 -9.04 0.00
CA LEU A 32 2.10 -9.69 -0.76
C LEU A 32 0.81 -8.87 -0.74
N VAL A 33 0.43 -8.32 0.43
CA VAL A 33 -0.75 -7.46 0.54
C VAL A 33 -0.54 -6.15 -0.23
N LEU A 34 0.64 -5.52 -0.15
CA LEU A 34 0.98 -4.32 -0.91
C LEU A 34 0.92 -4.57 -2.42
N PHE A 35 1.42 -5.72 -2.89
CA PHE A 35 1.34 -6.12 -4.29
C PHE A 35 -0.12 -6.28 -4.75
N ALA A 36 -0.94 -7.00 -3.97
CA ALA A 36 -2.37 -7.12 -4.23
C ALA A 36 -3.06 -5.74 -4.26
N LEU A 37 -2.67 -4.83 -3.37
CA LEU A 37 -3.22 -3.47 -3.31
C LEU A 37 -2.92 -2.67 -4.58
N VAL A 38 -1.70 -2.78 -5.12
CA VAL A 38 -1.33 -2.17 -6.40
C VAL A 38 -2.14 -2.76 -7.55
N LEU A 39 -2.34 -4.08 -7.60
CA LEU A 39 -3.15 -4.71 -8.65
C LEU A 39 -4.62 -4.29 -8.60
N VAL A 40 -5.24 -4.33 -7.42
CA VAL A 40 -6.64 -3.93 -7.24
C VAL A 40 -6.80 -2.42 -7.47
N GLY A 41 -5.82 -1.61 -7.09
CA GLY A 41 -5.81 -0.16 -7.40
C GLY A 41 -5.66 0.11 -8.89
N GLY A 42 -4.81 -0.66 -9.58
CA GLY A 42 -4.69 -0.64 -11.03
C GLY A 42 -6.01 -1.00 -11.72
N ALA A 43 -6.67 -2.08 -11.28
CA ALA A 43 -8.00 -2.44 -11.76
C ALA A 43 -9.02 -1.30 -11.54
N THR A 44 -9.09 -0.75 -10.33
CA THR A 44 -9.97 0.39 -9.98
C THR A 44 -9.75 1.59 -10.91
N ARG A 45 -8.51 1.85 -11.32
CA ARG A 45 -8.19 2.91 -12.29
C ARG A 45 -8.61 2.55 -13.71
N LEU A 46 -8.33 1.33 -14.16
CA LEU A 46 -8.62 0.84 -15.51
C LEU A 46 -10.12 0.65 -15.76
N THR A 47 -10.92 0.48 -14.70
CA THR A 47 -12.38 0.39 -14.75
C THR A 47 -13.07 1.71 -14.37
N ASP A 48 -12.33 2.82 -14.33
CA ASP A 48 -12.79 4.17 -13.96
C ASP A 48 -13.62 4.24 -12.67
N SER A 49 -13.30 3.32 -11.74
CA SER A 49 -14.08 3.10 -10.53
C SER A 49 -13.66 4.00 -9.38
N GLY A 50 -12.58 4.78 -9.51
CA GLY A 50 -11.96 5.54 -8.43
C GLY A 50 -12.79 6.68 -7.82
N LEU A 51 -13.99 6.95 -8.34
CA LEU A 51 -14.92 7.99 -7.88
C LEU A 51 -16.33 7.45 -7.55
N SER A 52 -16.51 6.13 -7.55
CA SER A 52 -17.79 5.48 -7.27
C SER A 52 -18.25 5.63 -5.81
N ILE A 53 -17.33 5.80 -4.87
CA ILE A 53 -17.59 6.00 -3.43
C ILE A 53 -17.26 7.45 -3.08
N THR A 54 -18.29 8.29 -3.14
CA THR A 54 -18.17 9.76 -2.98
C THR A 54 -17.98 10.19 -1.53
N GLN A 55 -18.44 9.39 -0.57
CA GLN A 55 -18.34 9.71 0.85
C GLN A 55 -17.09 9.08 1.49
N TRP A 56 -16.35 9.89 2.24
CA TRP A 56 -15.25 9.40 3.06
C TRP A 56 -15.75 8.99 4.45
N LYS A 57 -16.04 7.68 4.61
CA LYS A 57 -16.40 7.05 5.89
C LYS A 57 -15.22 6.17 6.37
N PRO A 58 -14.34 6.66 7.28
CA PRO A 58 -13.11 5.92 7.66
C PRO A 58 -13.42 4.62 8.40
N ILE A 59 -14.38 4.70 9.32
CA ILE A 59 -14.80 3.60 10.20
C ILE A 59 -16.00 2.88 9.59
N HIS A 60 -17.06 3.61 9.23
CA HIS A 60 -18.31 3.02 8.72
C HIS A 60 -18.24 2.52 7.28
N GLY A 61 -17.28 2.98 6.47
CA GLY A 61 -17.14 2.57 5.06
C GLY A 61 -16.54 1.17 4.86
N VAL A 62 -16.32 0.42 5.95
CA VAL A 62 -15.91 -0.99 5.90
C VAL A 62 -17.07 -1.89 5.48
N ILE A 63 -18.29 -1.54 5.87
CA ILE A 63 -19.50 -2.30 5.55
C ILE A 63 -20.04 -1.74 4.23
N PRO A 64 -20.12 -2.53 3.15
CA PRO A 64 -20.76 -2.11 1.91
C PRO A 64 -22.29 -2.05 2.09
N PRO A 65 -23.04 -1.40 1.18
CA PRO A 65 -24.51 -1.43 1.22
C PRO A 65 -25.04 -2.87 1.25
N LEU A 66 -25.94 -3.14 2.19
CA LEU A 66 -26.45 -4.49 2.51
C LEU A 66 -27.87 -4.74 1.97
N ASN A 67 -28.59 -3.68 1.59
CA ASN A 67 -29.95 -3.75 1.08
C ASN A 67 -30.17 -2.76 -0.09
N ASP A 68 -31.30 -2.91 -0.78
CA ASP A 68 -31.60 -2.12 -1.99
C ASP A 68 -31.74 -0.61 -1.71
N ALA A 69 -32.22 -0.23 -0.52
CA ALA A 69 -32.35 1.18 -0.15
C ALA A 69 -30.98 1.85 0.01
N GLU A 70 -30.04 1.19 0.69
CA GLU A 70 -28.66 1.67 0.84
C GLU A 70 -27.92 1.73 -0.52
N TRP A 71 -28.13 0.73 -1.39
CA TRP A 71 -27.57 0.77 -2.74
C TRP A 71 -28.12 1.93 -3.56
N GLN A 72 -29.40 2.23 -3.43
CA GLN A 72 -30.02 3.35 -4.13
C GLN A 72 -29.51 4.70 -3.60
N GLU A 73 -29.24 4.82 -2.30
CA GLU A 73 -28.65 6.04 -1.70
C GLU A 73 -27.24 6.30 -2.26
N GLU A 74 -26.34 5.30 -2.24
CA GLU A 74 -24.99 5.47 -2.79
C GLU A 74 -25.02 5.75 -4.30
N PHE A 75 -25.95 5.13 -5.04
CA PHE A 75 -26.12 5.43 -6.47
C PHE A 75 -26.65 6.86 -6.71
N GLN A 76 -27.59 7.36 -5.90
CA GLN A 76 -28.06 8.74 -5.97
C GLN A 76 -26.94 9.75 -5.70
N LEU A 77 -26.04 9.44 -4.77
CA LEU A 77 -24.86 10.26 -4.51
C LEU A 77 -23.91 10.25 -5.72
N TYR A 78 -23.70 9.09 -6.34
CA TYR A 78 -22.91 8.97 -7.56
C TYR A 78 -23.52 9.77 -8.74
N GLN A 79 -24.85 9.80 -8.86
CA GLN A 79 -25.54 10.58 -9.89
C GLN A 79 -25.31 12.09 -9.80
N GLN A 80 -24.85 12.58 -8.65
CA GLN A 80 -24.60 14.01 -8.41
C GLN A 80 -23.20 14.46 -8.83
N ILE A 81 -22.28 13.54 -9.14
CA ILE A 81 -20.90 13.90 -9.49
C ILE A 81 -20.70 14.01 -11.02
N PRO A 82 -19.72 14.81 -11.49
CA PRO A 82 -19.47 15.03 -12.93
C PRO A 82 -19.28 13.73 -13.73
N GLN A 83 -18.61 12.72 -13.15
CA GLN A 83 -18.36 11.45 -13.82
C GLN A 83 -19.67 10.77 -14.30
N TYR A 84 -20.75 10.84 -13.52
CA TYR A 84 -22.04 10.31 -13.95
C TYR A 84 -22.67 11.17 -15.06
N ALA A 85 -22.63 12.48 -14.92
CA ALA A 85 -23.26 13.39 -15.87
C ALA A 85 -22.60 13.35 -17.27
N GLU A 86 -21.28 13.19 -17.31
CA GLU A 86 -20.48 13.33 -18.53
C GLU A 86 -20.11 11.99 -19.18
N LEU A 87 -19.77 10.97 -18.38
CA LEU A 87 -19.29 9.68 -18.91
C LEU A 87 -20.33 8.56 -18.74
N ASN A 88 -20.99 8.50 -17.59
CA ASN A 88 -21.84 7.37 -17.21
C ASN A 88 -23.35 7.69 -17.22
N LYS A 89 -23.76 8.64 -18.07
CA LYS A 89 -25.14 9.12 -18.10
C LYS A 89 -26.11 8.01 -18.50
N GLY A 90 -27.08 7.72 -17.62
CA GLY A 90 -28.04 6.64 -17.84
C GLY A 90 -27.55 5.25 -17.43
N MET A 91 -26.41 5.18 -16.73
CA MET A 91 -25.90 3.93 -16.13
C MET A 91 -26.96 3.30 -15.22
N SER A 92 -27.08 1.96 -15.26
CA SER A 92 -27.95 1.22 -14.35
C SER A 92 -27.29 1.00 -12.98
N ILE A 93 -28.09 0.68 -11.96
CA ILE A 93 -27.57 0.40 -10.62
C ILE A 93 -26.67 -0.85 -10.59
N GLU A 94 -26.89 -1.83 -11.47
CA GLU A 94 -26.05 -3.03 -11.58
C GLU A 94 -24.66 -2.69 -12.15
N ALA A 95 -24.60 -1.80 -13.13
CA ALA A 95 -23.32 -1.29 -13.64
C ALA A 95 -22.59 -0.45 -12.57
N PHE A 96 -23.32 0.37 -11.80
CA PHE A 96 -22.77 1.09 -10.66
C PHE A 96 -22.19 0.15 -9.59
N LYS A 97 -22.91 -0.92 -9.22
CA LYS A 97 -22.41 -1.92 -8.26
C LYS A 97 -21.05 -2.49 -8.69
N SER A 98 -20.84 -2.70 -10.00
CA SER A 98 -19.58 -3.24 -10.52
C SER A 98 -18.40 -2.31 -10.27
N ILE A 99 -18.55 -1.00 -10.53
CA ILE A 99 -17.48 -0.02 -10.24
C ILE A 99 -17.31 0.19 -8.73
N PHE A 100 -18.41 0.19 -7.97
CA PHE A 100 -18.39 0.31 -6.52
C PHE A 100 -17.56 -0.80 -5.86
N TRP A 101 -17.73 -2.06 -6.29
CA TRP A 101 -17.01 -3.19 -5.71
C TRP A 101 -15.50 -3.11 -5.88
N TRP A 102 -15.01 -2.61 -7.02
CA TRP A 102 -13.58 -2.41 -7.23
C TRP A 102 -13.01 -1.37 -6.26
N GLU A 103 -13.68 -0.21 -6.16
CA GLU A 103 -13.22 0.83 -5.26
C GLU A 103 -13.32 0.41 -3.79
N TRP A 104 -14.42 -0.24 -3.40
CA TRP A 104 -14.60 -0.78 -2.06
C TRP A 104 -13.52 -1.82 -1.72
N ALA A 105 -13.25 -2.76 -2.63
CA ALA A 105 -12.22 -3.79 -2.45
C ALA A 105 -10.82 -3.17 -2.28
N HIS A 106 -10.49 -2.16 -3.08
CA HIS A 106 -9.24 -1.41 -2.93
C HIS A 106 -9.17 -0.72 -1.56
N ARG A 107 -10.25 -0.03 -1.17
CA ARG A 107 -10.38 0.71 0.10
C ARG A 107 -10.29 -0.18 1.33
N ILE A 108 -10.92 -1.36 1.33
CA ILE A 108 -10.85 -2.29 2.46
C ILE A 108 -9.47 -2.95 2.54
N LEU A 109 -8.89 -3.32 1.39
CA LEU A 109 -7.54 -3.86 1.33
C LEU A 109 -6.52 -2.85 1.86
N ALA A 110 -6.61 -1.57 1.47
CA ALA A 110 -5.74 -0.50 1.96
C ALA A 110 -5.82 -0.33 3.48
N ARG A 111 -7.03 -0.39 4.07
CA ARG A 111 -7.21 -0.33 5.54
C ARG A 111 -6.59 -1.54 6.23
N SER A 112 -6.76 -2.72 5.63
CA SER A 112 -6.23 -3.97 6.18
C SER A 112 -4.71 -3.96 6.30
N VAL A 113 -3.99 -3.30 5.37
CA VAL A 113 -2.52 -3.12 5.43
C VAL A 113 -2.09 -2.45 6.74
N GLY A 114 -2.81 -1.41 7.18
CA GLY A 114 -2.52 -0.73 8.44
C GLY A 114 -2.54 -1.70 9.63
N LEU A 115 -3.51 -2.62 9.67
CA LEU A 115 -3.63 -3.63 10.73
C LEU A 115 -2.57 -4.74 10.58
N VAL A 116 -2.39 -5.28 9.37
CA VAL A 116 -1.41 -6.32 9.04
C VAL A 116 0.02 -5.84 9.32
N PHE A 117 0.28 -4.54 9.22
CA PHE A 117 1.57 -3.97 9.59
C PHE A 117 1.65 -3.62 11.09
N ALA A 118 0.70 -2.84 11.62
CA ALA A 118 0.81 -2.28 12.96
C ALA A 118 0.70 -3.34 14.07
N LEU A 119 -0.19 -4.33 13.94
CA LEU A 119 -0.40 -5.32 15.00
C LEU A 119 0.84 -6.20 15.23
N PRO A 120 1.45 -6.82 14.18
CA PRO A 120 2.69 -7.56 14.39
C PRO A 120 3.84 -6.67 14.82
N LEU A 121 3.94 -5.42 14.34
CA LEU A 121 4.95 -4.47 14.80
C LEU A 121 4.86 -4.25 16.31
N LEU A 122 3.66 -3.96 16.83
CA LEU A 122 3.42 -3.78 18.26
C LEU A 122 3.77 -5.05 19.05
N PHE A 123 3.38 -6.22 18.55
CA PHE A 123 3.73 -7.50 19.17
C PHE A 123 5.24 -7.74 19.23
N PHE A 124 5.98 -7.57 18.12
CA PHE A 124 7.42 -7.73 18.08
C PHE A 124 8.15 -6.71 18.96
N TRP A 125 7.61 -5.49 19.05
CA TRP A 125 8.13 -4.47 19.95
C TRP A 125 7.93 -4.84 21.42
N ALA A 126 6.71 -5.19 21.81
CA ALA A 126 6.36 -5.56 23.18
C ALA A 126 7.14 -6.79 23.66
N THR A 127 7.38 -7.75 22.76
CA THR A 127 8.18 -8.96 23.04
C THR A 127 9.69 -8.75 22.88
N ARG A 128 10.16 -7.52 22.62
CA ARG A 128 11.58 -7.15 22.45
C ARG A 128 12.31 -7.99 21.39
N ARG A 129 11.62 -8.37 20.32
CA ARG A 129 12.17 -9.15 19.20
C ARG A 129 12.79 -8.29 18.10
N ILE A 130 12.66 -6.97 18.18
CA ILE A 130 13.18 -6.01 17.21
C ILE A 130 14.62 -5.64 17.58
N GLU A 131 15.56 -5.87 16.67
CA GLU A 131 16.95 -5.50 16.85
C GLU A 131 17.19 -3.98 16.76
N ARG A 132 18.29 -3.51 17.35
CA ARG A 132 18.63 -2.09 17.42
C ARG A 132 18.75 -1.49 16.02
N GLY A 133 18.05 -0.38 15.77
CA GLY A 133 18.02 0.30 14.47
C GLY A 133 16.94 -0.21 13.49
N LEU A 134 16.46 -1.45 13.63
CA LEU A 134 15.34 -1.96 12.81
C LEU A 134 14.03 -1.25 13.13
N GLY A 135 13.77 -0.96 14.41
CA GLY A 135 12.55 -0.29 14.86
C GLY A 135 12.30 1.05 14.16
N ALA A 136 13.35 1.88 13.98
CA ALA A 136 13.23 3.16 13.27
C ALA A 136 12.84 2.97 11.79
N LYS A 137 13.37 1.94 11.12
CA LYS A 137 13.00 1.62 9.73
C LYS A 137 11.54 1.19 9.63
N LEU A 138 11.08 0.33 10.55
CA LEU A 138 9.70 -0.15 10.59
C LEU A 138 8.71 0.98 10.89
N VAL A 139 9.04 1.87 11.83
CA VAL A 139 8.24 3.08 12.10
C VAL A 139 8.23 4.01 10.90
N GLY A 140 9.37 4.21 10.23
CA GLY A 140 9.45 4.99 8.99
C GLY A 140 8.51 4.44 7.91
N ILE A 141 8.51 3.12 7.69
CA ILE A 141 7.60 2.46 6.75
C ILE A 141 6.13 2.66 7.16
N LEU A 142 5.80 2.54 8.46
CA LEU A 142 4.44 2.79 8.95
C LEU A 142 3.99 4.23 8.69
N LEU A 143 4.87 5.21 8.94
CA LEU A 143 4.59 6.63 8.67
C LEU A 143 4.40 6.90 7.18
N LEU A 144 5.23 6.29 6.31
CA LEU A 144 5.03 6.35 4.86
C LEU A 144 3.70 5.73 4.44
N GLY A 145 3.28 4.63 5.07
CA GLY A 145 1.95 4.04 4.87
C GLY A 145 0.81 4.97 5.29
N GLY A 146 0.96 5.70 6.39
CA GLY A 146 0.03 6.76 6.79
C GLY A 146 -0.05 7.89 5.76
N LEU A 147 1.10 8.34 5.28
CA LEU A 147 1.19 9.34 4.21
C LEU A 147 0.55 8.83 2.90
N GLN A 148 0.75 7.56 2.55
CA GLN A 148 0.09 6.93 1.41
C GLN A 148 -1.43 7.04 1.51
N GLY A 149 -1.99 6.73 2.68
CA GLY A 149 -3.43 6.89 2.94
C GLY A 149 -3.90 8.34 2.79
N ALA A 150 -3.13 9.30 3.30
CA ALA A 150 -3.43 10.73 3.16
C ALA A 150 -3.42 11.19 1.69
N ILE A 151 -2.44 10.73 0.90
CA ILE A 151 -2.38 11.01 -0.54
C ILE A 151 -3.56 10.35 -1.27
N GLY A 152 -3.94 9.13 -0.90
CA GLY A 152 -5.11 8.45 -1.47
C GLY A 152 -6.43 9.18 -1.18
N TRP A 153 -6.60 9.74 0.02
CA TRP A 153 -7.72 10.62 0.33
C TRP A 153 -7.71 11.89 -0.52
N TRP A 154 -6.54 12.54 -0.64
CA TRP A 154 -6.37 13.74 -1.46
C TRP A 154 -6.67 13.50 -2.94
N MET A 155 -6.34 12.33 -3.48
CA MET A 155 -6.70 11.91 -4.84
C MET A 155 -8.21 11.91 -5.07
N VAL A 156 -8.97 11.26 -4.17
CA VAL A 156 -10.43 11.15 -4.30
C VAL A 156 -11.11 12.48 -4.07
N ALA A 157 -10.73 13.21 -3.02
CA ALA A 157 -11.41 14.44 -2.62
C ALA A 157 -11.43 15.51 -3.73
N SER A 158 -10.42 15.57 -4.60
CA SER A 158 -10.44 16.47 -5.76
C SER A 158 -11.29 16.04 -6.94
N GLY A 159 -11.54 14.74 -7.09
CA GLY A 159 -12.28 14.23 -8.24
C GLY A 159 -13.79 14.41 -8.10
N LEU A 160 -14.27 14.94 -6.98
CA LEU A 160 -15.70 15.04 -6.67
C LEU A 160 -16.34 16.38 -7.02
N VAL A 161 -15.55 17.40 -7.37
CA VAL A 161 -16.06 18.78 -7.56
C VAL A 161 -15.92 19.25 -9.01
N ASP A 162 -14.72 19.18 -9.58
CA ASP A 162 -14.40 19.85 -10.86
C ASP A 162 -13.92 18.91 -11.97
N ARG A 163 -13.93 17.58 -11.76
CA ARG A 163 -13.33 16.61 -12.69
C ARG A 163 -14.14 15.32 -12.78
N VAL A 164 -14.04 14.65 -13.91
CA VAL A 164 -14.63 13.31 -14.15
C VAL A 164 -13.70 12.16 -13.76
N SER A 165 -12.44 12.47 -13.44
CA SER A 165 -11.39 11.51 -13.10
C SER A 165 -10.46 12.03 -11.99
N VAL A 166 -9.70 11.11 -11.39
CA VAL A 166 -8.64 11.45 -10.44
C VAL A 166 -7.44 12.01 -11.19
N SER A 167 -6.96 13.19 -10.80
CA SER A 167 -5.85 13.83 -11.50
C SER A 167 -4.55 12.99 -11.57
N GLN A 168 -4.02 12.86 -12.79
CA GLN A 168 -2.77 12.18 -13.15
C GLN A 168 -1.56 12.43 -12.25
N TYR A 169 -1.28 13.68 -11.85
CA TYR A 169 -0.13 13.94 -10.97
C TYR A 169 -0.35 13.38 -9.56
N ARG A 170 -1.60 13.32 -9.09
CA ARG A 170 -1.94 12.72 -7.79
C ARG A 170 -1.82 11.21 -7.85
N LEU A 171 -2.32 10.61 -8.93
CA LEU A 171 -2.15 9.19 -9.23
C LEU A 171 -0.68 8.80 -9.31
N ALA A 172 0.12 9.53 -10.10
CA ALA A 172 1.55 9.31 -10.24
C ALA A 172 2.28 9.43 -8.89
N THR A 173 1.94 10.45 -8.09
CA THR A 173 2.50 10.63 -6.75
C THR A 173 2.17 9.45 -5.83
N HIS A 174 0.92 9.01 -5.82
CA HIS A 174 0.46 7.90 -4.99
C HIS A 174 1.09 6.57 -5.39
N LEU A 175 1.13 6.26 -6.69
CA LEU A 175 1.75 5.03 -7.19
C LEU A 175 3.26 5.01 -6.90
N THR A 176 3.94 6.15 -7.08
CA THR A 176 5.37 6.27 -6.80
C THR A 176 5.68 6.09 -5.31
N LEU A 177 4.86 6.68 -4.43
CA LEU A 177 5.00 6.47 -2.98
C LEU A 177 4.69 5.01 -2.58
N ALA A 178 3.70 4.37 -3.20
CA ALA A 178 3.44 2.93 -3.00
C ALA A 178 4.65 2.08 -3.39
N ALA A 179 5.26 2.37 -4.55
CA ALA A 179 6.46 1.68 -5.02
C ALA A 179 7.66 1.92 -4.09
N LEU A 180 7.81 3.12 -3.53
CA LEU A 180 8.81 3.44 -2.53
C LEU A 180 8.61 2.63 -1.24
N ILE A 181 7.37 2.55 -0.73
CA ILE A 181 7.02 1.75 0.45
C ILE A 181 7.29 0.27 0.22
N PHE A 182 6.89 -0.25 -0.94
CA PHE A 182 7.16 -1.64 -1.34
C PHE A 182 8.68 -1.90 -1.36
N THR A 183 9.44 -1.02 -2.00
CA THR A 183 10.91 -1.12 -2.08
C THR A 183 11.55 -1.07 -0.70
N ALA A 184 11.16 -0.10 0.15
CA ALA A 184 11.68 0.02 1.50
C ALA A 184 11.39 -1.23 2.35
N THR A 185 10.16 -1.76 2.24
CA THR A 185 9.75 -2.99 2.92
C THR A 185 10.55 -4.20 2.42
N MET A 186 10.76 -4.31 1.11
CA MET A 186 11.56 -5.36 0.48
C MET A 186 13.02 -5.30 0.93
N VAL A 187 13.63 -4.12 0.94
CA VAL A 187 15.01 -3.92 1.40
C VAL A 187 15.16 -4.34 2.86
N VAL A 188 14.21 -3.98 3.73
CA VAL A 188 14.23 -4.40 5.13
C VAL A 188 14.04 -5.91 5.26
N ALA A 189 13.05 -6.49 4.60
CA ALA A 189 12.77 -7.93 4.63
C ALA A 189 13.98 -8.75 4.14
N ARG A 190 14.58 -8.33 3.02
CA ARG A 190 15.77 -8.97 2.45
C ARG A 190 16.99 -8.80 3.34
N GLY A 191 17.16 -7.64 3.97
CA GLY A 191 18.23 -7.37 4.92
C GLY A 191 18.22 -8.27 6.16
N LEU A 192 17.05 -8.81 6.54
CA LEU A 192 16.90 -9.76 7.64
C LEU A 192 17.27 -11.21 7.26
N ALA A 193 17.44 -11.51 5.97
CA ALA A 193 17.81 -12.84 5.52
C ALA A 193 19.26 -13.19 5.91
N PRO A 194 19.58 -14.47 6.15
CA PRO A 194 20.96 -14.92 6.19
C PRO A 194 21.57 -14.79 4.79
N HIS A 195 22.80 -14.28 4.73
CA HIS A 195 23.58 -14.14 3.50
C HIS A 195 24.83 -15.01 3.65
N SER A 196 25.05 -15.92 2.69
CA SER A 196 26.27 -16.72 2.59
C SER A 196 27.39 -15.97 1.88
N GLU A 197 27.02 -15.09 0.96
CA GLU A 197 27.96 -14.28 0.18
C GLU A 197 28.31 -12.97 0.89
N PRO A 198 29.54 -12.45 0.68
CA PRO A 198 29.92 -11.14 1.15
C PRO A 198 29.06 -10.04 0.50
N ALA A 199 28.99 -8.88 1.15
CA ALA A 199 28.32 -7.73 0.59
C ALA A 199 28.98 -7.32 -0.75
N ALA A 200 28.14 -6.98 -1.74
CA ALA A 200 28.63 -6.44 -3.01
C ALA A 200 29.47 -5.18 -2.77
N ASP A 201 30.37 -4.87 -3.71
CA ASP A 201 31.20 -3.67 -3.63
C ASP A 201 30.38 -2.37 -3.70
N ARG A 202 31.02 -1.25 -3.35
CA ARG A 202 30.35 0.07 -3.33
C ARG A 202 29.85 0.51 -4.70
N SER A 203 30.53 0.10 -5.77
CA SER A 203 30.14 0.45 -7.15
C SER A 203 28.82 -0.20 -7.51
N THR A 204 28.72 -1.51 -7.27
CA THR A 204 27.52 -2.31 -7.50
C THR A 204 26.34 -1.82 -6.67
N GLN A 205 26.57 -1.50 -5.39
CA GLN A 205 25.51 -0.95 -4.52
C GLN A 205 24.98 0.41 -5.02
N ARG A 206 25.87 1.29 -5.49
CA ARG A 206 25.47 2.58 -6.07
C ARG A 206 24.71 2.41 -7.37
N LEU A 207 25.17 1.52 -8.24
CA LEU A 207 24.48 1.20 -9.49
C LEU A 207 23.09 0.64 -9.22
N ALA A 208 22.95 -0.30 -8.28
CA ALA A 208 21.64 -0.84 -7.88
C ALA A 208 20.71 0.27 -7.33
N GLY A 209 21.24 1.16 -6.48
CA GLY A 209 20.48 2.31 -5.99
C GLY A 209 20.05 3.27 -7.10
N PHE A 210 20.92 3.50 -8.10
CA PHE A 210 20.60 4.32 -9.26
C PHE A 210 19.53 3.67 -10.15
N ILE A 211 19.59 2.35 -10.37
CA ILE A 211 18.55 1.60 -11.10
C ILE A 211 17.19 1.72 -10.38
N VAL A 212 17.16 1.57 -9.06
CA VAL A 212 15.93 1.76 -8.27
C VAL A 212 15.39 3.19 -8.44
N LEU A 213 16.26 4.21 -8.39
CA LEU A 213 15.86 5.59 -8.61
C LEU A 213 15.26 5.79 -10.01
N LEU A 214 15.91 5.28 -11.06
CA LEU A 214 15.40 5.34 -12.42
C LEU A 214 14.06 4.61 -12.57
N ALA A 215 13.89 3.45 -11.91
CA ALA A 215 12.62 2.73 -11.91
C ALA A 215 11.50 3.53 -11.24
N LEU A 216 11.78 4.21 -10.12
CA LEU A 216 10.80 5.08 -9.46
C LEU A 216 10.43 6.30 -10.33
N ILE A 217 11.41 6.91 -11.00
CA ILE A 217 11.15 7.98 -11.97
C ILE A 217 10.30 7.46 -13.12
N GLN A 218 10.61 6.27 -13.65
CA GLN A 218 9.85 5.66 -14.74
C GLN A 218 8.40 5.35 -14.33
N ILE A 219 8.18 4.87 -13.10
CA ILE A 219 6.83 4.65 -12.54
C ILE A 219 6.07 5.97 -12.45
N TYR A 220 6.72 7.04 -11.97
CA TYR A 220 6.13 8.37 -11.90
C TYR A 220 5.73 8.88 -13.29
N LEU A 221 6.64 8.82 -14.26
CA LEU A 221 6.37 9.23 -15.65
C LEU A 221 5.27 8.38 -16.29
N GLY A 222 5.27 7.06 -16.06
CA GLY A 222 4.20 6.18 -16.52
C GLY A 222 2.84 6.56 -15.95
N GLY A 223 2.78 6.93 -14.66
CA GLY A 223 1.56 7.45 -14.03
C GLY A 223 1.07 8.78 -14.59
N LEU A 224 1.97 9.64 -15.10
CA LEU A 224 1.59 10.89 -15.77
C LEU A 224 1.04 10.66 -17.17
N VAL A 225 1.58 9.68 -17.92
CA VAL A 225 1.17 9.41 -19.31
C VAL A 225 -0.12 8.60 -19.37
N ALA A 226 -0.42 7.78 -18.36
CA ALA A 226 -1.62 6.93 -18.30
C ALA A 226 -2.97 7.67 -18.37
N GLU A 227 -2.99 9.00 -18.45
CA GLU A 227 -4.21 9.82 -18.53
C GLU A 227 -4.17 10.85 -19.68
N ILE A 228 -3.13 10.86 -20.52
CA ILE A 228 -3.04 11.76 -21.68
C ILE A 228 -4.02 11.35 -22.79
N ASP A 229 -4.56 10.12 -22.76
CA ASP A 229 -5.42 9.56 -23.82
C ASP A 229 -6.93 9.86 -23.67
N LEU A 230 -7.34 10.92 -22.95
CA LEU A 230 -8.76 11.29 -22.78
C LEU A 230 -9.16 12.64 -23.41
N ASP A 231 -8.31 13.26 -24.23
CA ASP A 231 -8.62 14.46 -25.01
C ASP A 231 -9.19 14.15 -26.41
#